data_AF-A0A7K3ZWD9-F1
#
_entry.id   AF-A0A7K3ZWD9-F1
#
_cell.length_a   1.000
_cell.length_b   1.000
_cell.length_c   1.000
_cell.angle_alpha   90.00
_cell.angle_beta   90.00
_cell.angle_gamma   90.00
#
_symmetry.space_group_name_H-M   'P 1'
#
loop_
_entity.id
_entity.type
_entity.pdbx_description
1 polymer ?
#
loop_
_entity_poly.entity_id
_entity_poly.type
_entity_poly.pdbx_seq_one_letter_code
_entity_poly.pdbx_strand_id
1 'polypeptide(L)'
;MDLKKANLEAYLKRLYGRDLVLISTRKMGETIATTEDVKGFGYGSPLLVEYEAGGEKGSAVISSMRVQHGFGHDHFSDRARIMIWQNSSFNYLPRHVRSLDVGYFT
;
A
#
# COMPACT_ATOMS: atom_id res chain seq x y z
N MET A 1 9.30 6.93 1.83
CA MET A 1 9.58 5.73 1.03
C MET A 1 9.61 6.19 -0.41
N ASP A 2 10.70 5.90 -1.13
CA ASP A 2 10.81 6.22 -2.55
C ASP A 2 10.47 4.95 -3.36
N LEU A 3 9.17 4.68 -3.54
CA LEU A 3 8.70 3.52 -4.30
C LEU A 3 8.80 3.83 -5.80
N LYS A 4 9.78 3.23 -6.47
CA LYS A 4 9.96 3.41 -7.91
C LYS A 4 8.77 2.84 -8.68
N LYS A 5 8.22 3.63 -9.61
CA LYS A 5 7.12 3.22 -10.51
C LYS A 5 7.40 1.89 -11.20
N ALA A 6 8.63 1.67 -11.67
CA ALA A 6 9.02 0.44 -12.36
C ALA A 6 8.93 -0.82 -11.47
N ASN A 7 9.34 -0.72 -10.20
CA ASN A 7 9.26 -1.84 -9.25
C ASN A 7 7.80 -2.19 -8.95
N LEU A 8 6.97 -1.15 -8.80
CA LEU A 8 5.53 -1.30 -8.58
C LEU A 8 4.84 -1.96 -9.79
N GLU A 9 5.11 -1.48 -11.01
CA GLU A 9 4.52 -2.04 -12.21
C GLU A 9 4.96 -3.49 -12.43
N ALA A 10 6.24 -3.82 -12.21
CA ALA A 10 6.74 -5.18 -12.29
C ALA A 10 6.05 -6.12 -11.29
N TYR A 11 5.81 -5.64 -10.06
CA TYR A 11 5.08 -6.39 -9.05
C TYR A 11 3.61 -6.62 -9.44
N LEU A 12 2.91 -5.59 -9.93
CA LEU A 12 1.53 -5.73 -10.39
C LEU A 12 1.44 -6.69 -11.59
N LYS A 13 2.40 -6.65 -12.52
CA LYS A 13 2.49 -7.62 -13.62
C LYS A 13 2.66 -9.06 -13.13
N ARG A 14 3.39 -9.26 -12.02
CA ARG A 14 3.54 -10.59 -11.40
C ARG A 14 2.22 -11.10 -10.81
N LEU A 15 1.40 -10.21 -10.26
CA LEU A 15 0.10 -10.58 -9.67
C LEU A 15 -1.00 -10.80 -10.70
N TYR A 16 -1.07 -9.93 -11.72
CA TYR A 16 -2.22 -9.86 -12.62
C TYR A 16 -1.94 -10.29 -14.08
N GLY A 17 -0.67 -10.37 -14.50
CA GLY A 17 -0.30 -10.72 -15.87
C GLY A 17 0.70 -9.75 -16.50
N ARG A 18 1.48 -10.24 -17.48
CA ARG A 18 2.57 -9.46 -18.11
C ARG A 18 2.08 -8.27 -18.95
N ASP A 19 0.83 -8.32 -19.38
CA ASP A 19 0.12 -7.31 -20.17
C ASP A 19 -0.39 -6.13 -19.34
N LEU A 20 -0.32 -6.20 -18.00
CA LEU A 20 -0.77 -5.11 -17.14
C LEU A 20 -0.01 -3.80 -17.44
N VAL A 21 -0.74 -2.69 -17.50
CA VAL A 21 -0.18 -1.34 -17.64
C VAL A 21 -0.57 -0.49 -16.43
N LEU A 22 0.42 0.09 -15.75
CA LEU A 22 0.19 1.01 -14.64
C LEU A 22 -0.21 2.39 -15.16
N ILE A 23 -1.46 2.79 -14.91
CA ILE A 23 -2.05 4.06 -15.36
C ILE A 23 -1.63 5.20 -14.43
N SER A 24 -1.88 5.06 -13.12
CA SER A 24 -1.69 6.14 -12.15
C SER A 24 -1.29 5.64 -10.76
N THR A 25 -0.67 6.53 -10.00
CA THR A 25 -0.37 6.33 -8.57
C THR A 25 -0.67 7.61 -7.81
N ARG A 26 -1.50 7.55 -6.75
CA ARG A 26 -1.87 8.71 -5.93
C ARG A 26 -1.79 8.37 -4.45
N LYS A 27 -1.19 9.25 -3.64
CA LYS A 27 -1.24 9.13 -2.18
C LYS A 27 -2.65 9.42 -1.68
N MET A 28 -3.14 8.57 -0.79
CA MET A 28 -4.42 8.73 -0.12
C MET A 28 -4.22 9.48 1.19
N GLY A 29 -5.16 10.36 1.52
CA GLY A 29 -5.19 11.04 2.82
C GLY A 29 -4.23 12.22 2.99
N GLU A 30 -3.74 12.82 1.90
CA GLU A 30 -3.20 14.18 1.98
C GLU A 30 -4.37 15.14 2.28
N THR A 31 -4.52 15.53 3.56
CA THR A 31 -5.33 16.69 3.91
C THR A 31 -4.62 17.94 3.40
N ILE A 32 -5.38 18.86 2.81
CA ILE A 32 -4.90 20.21 2.52
C ILE A 32 -4.41 20.78 3.84
N ALA A 33 -3.13 21.16 3.93
CA ALA A 33 -2.52 21.64 5.16
C ALA A 33 -3.32 22.81 5.74
N THR A 34 -4.14 22.53 6.74
CA THR A 34 -4.75 23.54 7.60
C THR A 34 -3.93 23.61 8.88
N THR A 35 -3.88 24.79 9.49
CA THR A 35 -3.04 25.12 10.66
C THR A 35 -3.28 24.25 11.90
N GLU A 36 -4.23 23.31 11.86
CA GLU A 36 -4.62 22.40 12.95
C GLU A 36 -4.42 20.91 12.60
N ASP A 37 -3.72 20.58 11.51
CA ASP A 37 -3.57 19.18 11.06
C ASP A 37 -2.57 18.36 11.90
N VAL A 38 -3.03 17.86 13.05
CA VAL A 38 -2.35 16.85 13.88
C VAL A 38 -2.37 15.45 13.21
N LYS A 39 -3.15 15.27 12.14
CA LYS A 39 -3.35 13.98 11.44
C LYS A 39 -2.26 13.59 10.43
N GLY A 40 -1.26 14.43 10.20
CA GLY A 40 -0.05 14.06 9.44
C GLY A 40 0.89 13.10 10.19
N PHE A 41 0.61 12.84 11.48
CA PHE A 41 1.43 12.02 12.36
C PHE A 41 0.88 10.58 12.43
N GLY A 42 1.33 9.68 11.55
CA GLY A 42 0.95 8.26 11.67
C GLY A 42 1.30 7.40 10.46
N TYR A 43 1.73 6.17 10.76
CA TYR A 43 1.83 4.89 10.01
C TYR A 43 2.21 4.83 8.52
N GLY A 44 2.09 5.91 7.74
CA GLY A 44 2.27 5.98 6.28
C GLY A 44 0.97 6.41 5.58
N SER A 45 1.08 7.09 4.44
CA SER A 45 -0.06 7.38 3.56
C SER A 45 -0.22 6.25 2.55
N PRO A 46 -1.36 5.53 2.49
CA PRO A 46 -1.57 4.50 1.50
C PRO A 46 -1.46 5.05 0.07
N LEU A 47 -1.02 4.23 -0.86
CA LEU A 47 -0.94 4.59 -2.28
C LEU A 47 -2.08 3.89 -3.04
N LEU A 48 -2.98 4.66 -3.63
CA LEU A 48 -3.93 4.15 -4.63
C LEU A 48 -3.18 3.96 -5.94
N VAL A 49 -3.30 2.77 -6.53
CA VAL A 49 -2.76 2.44 -7.84
C VAL A 49 -3.90 2.08 -8.78
N GLU A 50 -3.86 2.63 -9.98
CA GLU A 50 -4.83 2.35 -11.05
C GLU A 50 -4.09 1.72 -12.22
N TYR A 51 -4.65 0.66 -12.78
CA TYR A 51 -4.03 -0.12 -13.85
C TYR A 51 -5.05 -0.63 -14.86
N GLU A 52 -4.56 -1.07 -16.01
CA GLU A 52 -5.32 -1.84 -16.98
C GLU A 52 -4.69 -3.24 -17.10
N ALA A 53 -5.49 -4.30 -17.07
CA ALA A 53 -5.05 -5.68 -17.27
C ALA A 53 -6.09 -6.44 -18.07
N GLY A 54 -5.70 -7.13 -19.15
CA GLY A 54 -6.66 -7.82 -20.02
C GLY A 54 -7.72 -6.91 -20.66
N GLY A 55 -7.44 -5.62 -20.84
CA GLY A 55 -8.39 -4.63 -21.36
C GLY A 55 -9.41 -4.12 -20.33
N GLU A 56 -9.30 -4.53 -19.07
CA GLU A 56 -10.16 -4.05 -17.98
C GLU A 56 -9.39 -3.11 -17.04
N LYS A 57 -10.08 -2.06 -16.57
CA LYS A 57 -9.53 -1.15 -15.56
C LYS A 57 -9.67 -1.74 -14.16
N GLY A 58 -8.59 -1.72 -13.40
CA GLY A 58 -8.55 -2.14 -12.01
C GLY A 58 -7.88 -1.10 -11.12
N SER A 59 -8.09 -1.24 -9.81
CA SER A 59 -7.39 -0.45 -8.81
C SER A 59 -7.03 -1.29 -7.58
N ALA A 60 -5.98 -0.89 -6.89
CA ALA A 60 -5.54 -1.50 -5.64
C ALA A 60 -4.99 -0.44 -4.69
N VAL A 61 -4.95 -0.76 -3.40
CA VAL A 61 -4.36 0.11 -2.37
C VAL A 61 -3.11 -0.57 -1.81
N ILE A 62 -2.00 0.15 -1.83
CA ILE A 62 -0.75 -0.27 -1.20
C ILE A 62 -0.64 0.42 0.14
N SER A 63 -0.75 -0.38 1.20
CA SER A 63 -0.43 0.04 2.56
C SER A 63 1.03 -0.28 2.84
N SER A 64 1.75 0.64 3.49
CA SER A 64 3.14 0.44 3.89
C SER A 64 3.34 0.94 5.31
N MET A 65 4.25 0.32 6.04
CA MET A 65 4.65 0.77 7.37
C MET A 65 5.76 1.82 7.27
N ARG A 66 5.63 2.88 8.06
CA ARG A 66 6.68 3.87 8.25
C ARG A 66 8.00 3.20 8.67
N VAL A 67 9.11 3.67 8.09
CA VAL A 67 10.47 3.16 8.40
C VAL A 67 11.14 3.89 9.57
N GLN A 68 10.71 5.12 9.87
CA GLN A 68 11.26 5.89 10.99
C GLN A 68 10.75 5.37 12.34
N HIS A 69 11.60 5.48 13.36
CA HIS A 69 11.31 5.11 14.74
C HIS A 69 10.58 6.24 15.49
N GLY A 70 9.93 5.90 16.60
CA GLY A 70 9.47 6.90 17.58
C GLY A 70 8.22 6.53 18.36
N PHE A 71 7.60 5.38 18.08
CA PHE A 71 6.35 4.96 18.73
C PHE A 71 6.54 3.76 19.67
N GLY A 72 7.69 3.09 19.62
CA GLY A 72 7.85 1.79 20.25
C GLY A 72 7.11 0.72 19.44
N HIS A 73 7.67 -0.47 19.33
CA HIS A 73 7.20 -1.50 18.37
C HIS A 73 7.42 -1.16 16.89
N ASP A 74 8.50 -0.42 16.60
CA ASP A 74 8.93 -0.10 15.25
C ASP A 74 10.09 -1.02 14.80
N HIS A 75 10.26 -2.20 15.40
CA HIS A 75 11.29 -3.14 14.97
C HIS A 75 10.87 -3.79 13.63
N PHE A 76 11.84 -4.32 12.88
CA PHE A 76 11.51 -4.96 11.59
C PHE A 76 10.52 -6.12 11.78
N SER A 77 10.63 -6.84 12.90
CA SER A 77 9.73 -7.94 13.26
C SER A 77 8.31 -7.45 13.56
N ASP A 78 8.17 -6.29 14.20
CA ASP A 78 6.85 -5.71 14.49
C ASP A 78 6.15 -5.27 13.21
N ARG A 79 6.89 -4.62 12.30
CA ARG A 79 6.39 -4.24 10.97
C ARG A 79 5.98 -5.45 10.14
N ALA A 80 6.81 -6.48 10.11
CA ALA A 80 6.49 -7.71 9.40
C ALA A 80 5.23 -8.39 9.99
N ARG A 81 5.18 -8.51 11.32
CA ARG A 81 4.07 -9.11 12.05
C ARG A 81 2.74 -8.44 11.70
N ILE A 82 2.65 -7.10 11.78
CA ILE A 82 1.38 -6.42 11.53
C ILE A 82 0.94 -6.55 10.07
N MET A 83 1.88 -6.47 9.12
CA MET A 83 1.56 -6.61 7.69
C MET A 83 1.07 -8.03 7.36
N ILE A 84 1.71 -9.06 7.91
CA ILE A 84 1.29 -10.47 7.74
C ILE A 84 -0.08 -10.71 8.37
N TRP A 85 -0.30 -10.19 9.59
CA TRP A 85 -1.61 -10.25 10.25
C TRP A 85 -2.67 -9.62 9.36
N GLN A 86 -2.46 -8.39 8.90
CA GLN A 86 -3.41 -7.64 8.07
C GLN A 86 -3.79 -8.43 6.81
N ASN A 87 -2.81 -8.98 6.10
CA ASN A 87 -3.07 -9.84 4.93
C ASN A 87 -3.96 -11.04 5.28
N SER A 88 -3.68 -11.72 6.40
CA SER A 88 -4.52 -12.83 6.84
C SER A 88 -5.93 -12.37 7.23
N SER A 89 -6.06 -11.27 7.98
CA SER A 89 -7.32 -10.90 8.63
C SER A 89 -8.28 -10.14 7.73
N PHE A 90 -7.79 -9.26 6.85
CA PHE A 90 -8.62 -8.44 5.95
C PHE A 90 -9.52 -9.27 5.04
N ASN A 91 -9.10 -10.51 4.77
CA ASN A 91 -9.85 -11.48 4.00
C ASN A 91 -11.14 -11.97 4.70
N TYR A 92 -11.27 -11.78 6.00
CA TYR A 92 -12.41 -12.25 6.80
C TYR A 92 -13.25 -11.11 7.39
N LEU A 93 -12.89 -9.85 7.12
CA LEU A 93 -13.62 -8.70 7.64
C LEU A 93 -14.82 -8.35 6.74
N PRO A 94 -16.05 -8.28 7.28
CA PRO A 94 -17.22 -7.90 6.49
C PRO A 94 -17.06 -6.53 5.85
N ARG A 95 -17.37 -6.43 4.55
CA ARG A 95 -17.28 -5.19 3.74
C ARG A 95 -15.85 -4.66 3.55
N HIS A 96 -14.82 -5.40 3.94
CA HIS A 96 -13.45 -5.04 3.63
C HIS A 96 -13.03 -5.64 2.28
N VAL A 97 -12.24 -4.90 1.52
CA VAL A 97 -11.61 -5.41 0.29
C VAL A 97 -10.65 -6.56 0.63
N ARG A 98 -10.57 -7.57 -0.22
CA ARG A 98 -9.63 -8.68 -0.03
C ARG A 98 -8.19 -8.17 -0.06
N SER A 99 -7.35 -8.71 0.81
CA SER A 99 -5.91 -8.48 0.71
C SER A 99 -5.35 -9.38 -0.39
N LEU A 100 -4.51 -8.80 -1.24
CA LEU A 100 -3.98 -9.46 -2.43
C LEU A 100 -2.69 -10.23 -2.13
N ASP A 101 -1.77 -9.59 -1.40
CA ASP A 101 -0.44 -10.13 -1.08
C ASP A 101 0.21 -9.24 0.01
N VAL A 102 1.30 -9.73 0.61
CA VAL A 102 2.14 -9.01 1.56
C VAL A 102 3.62 -9.23 1.27
N GLY A 103 4.40 -8.17 1.29
CA GLY A 103 5.83 -8.26 1.03
C GLY A 103 6.57 -6.96 1.28
N TYR A 104 7.73 -6.84 0.66
CA TYR A 104 8.58 -5.66 0.73
C TYR A 104 9.17 -5.32 -0.64
N PHE A 105 9.51 -4.06 -0.83
CA PHE A 105 10.28 -3.58 -1.98
C PHE A 105 11.71 -3.31 -1.53
N THR A 106 12.68 -3.67 -2.38
CA THR A 106 14.11 -3.35 -2.22
C THR A 106 14.51 -2.16 -3.07
#